data_AF-A0A9D9H7F8-F1
#
_entry.id   AF-A0A9D9H7F8-F1
#
_cell.length_a   1.000
_cell.length_b   1.000
_cell.length_c   1.000
_cell.angle_alpha   90.00
_cell.angle_beta   90.00
_cell.angle_gamma   90.00
#
_symmetry.space_group_name_H-M   'P 1'
#
loop_
_entity.id
_entity.type
_entity.pdbx_description
1 polymer ?
#
loop_
_entity_poly.entity_id
_entity_poly.type
_entity_poly.pdbx_seq_one_letter_code
_entity_poly.pdbx_strand_id
1 'polypeptide(L)'
;MKVKELKHVSCEKDFLCNKLINSYLIHSNKILLDFFEFQSSNDKLVVIDVLDRINSIYQTMDQDIFVIVDLFQLDFLIHYFSKDLSNKLLKIKLNNCLYWKINNELFNVSDHPLIYGILNITPDSFYDGGQYFSPKDVYEHINKMILAGTDIIEIGGQSTRPGYDEISVEEEKRRTIPVIKYIKHNFPKVLLAIDSYKEDVIYSALNEDVDIVNDIHGFDTDEKVHMLANSNAGMVLMHYNRTQNYTNVTNSIINFFKKRLDYLSEQSIDFSRVILDPGVGFLKIPDKNDDLTIMNNVSRFVSSLNRPIMTAISRKGFSEQLFGLDKDDRLPSTLVAESYMFLQGSNIIRVHDINETKQLIKLLDTIRQSY
;
A
#
# COMPACT_ATOMS: atom_id res chain seq x y z
N MET A 1 -7.23 21.44 -29.02
CA MET A 1 -7.38 21.32 -27.55
C MET A 1 -6.06 20.93 -26.91
N LYS A 2 -5.87 21.37 -25.67
CA LYS A 2 -4.76 21.00 -24.77
C LYS A 2 -5.33 20.49 -23.45
N VAL A 3 -4.49 19.85 -22.65
CA VAL A 3 -4.82 19.43 -21.28
C VAL A 3 -3.67 19.73 -20.34
N LYS A 4 -3.99 20.09 -19.10
CA LYS A 4 -3.03 20.19 -17.98
C LYS A 4 -3.70 19.71 -16.68
N GLU A 5 -2.88 19.31 -15.73
CA GLU A 5 -3.32 19.04 -14.36
C GLU A 5 -3.34 20.33 -13.54
N LEU A 6 -4.38 20.50 -12.71
CA LEU A 6 -4.48 21.56 -11.71
C LEU A 6 -4.27 20.96 -10.31
N LYS A 7 -3.19 21.34 -9.62
CA LYS A 7 -2.93 20.87 -8.25
C LYS A 7 -3.82 21.53 -7.20
N HIS A 8 -4.39 22.69 -7.50
CA HIS A 8 -5.36 23.39 -6.67
C HIS A 8 -6.22 24.32 -7.54
N VAL A 9 -7.44 24.59 -7.08
CA VAL A 9 -8.33 25.59 -7.70
C VAL A 9 -8.13 26.94 -7.02
N SER A 10 -7.67 27.93 -7.76
CA SER A 10 -7.48 29.32 -7.32
C SER A 10 -8.29 30.28 -8.20
N CYS A 11 -9.62 30.25 -8.09
CA CYS A 11 -10.48 31.20 -8.80
C CYS A 11 -11.07 32.22 -7.80
N GLU A 12 -10.72 33.50 -7.91
CA GLU A 12 -11.20 34.55 -6.99
C GLU A 12 -12.71 34.80 -7.06
N LYS A 13 -13.37 34.39 -8.15
CA LYS A 13 -14.79 34.71 -8.41
C LYS A 13 -15.80 33.77 -7.77
N ASP A 14 -15.38 32.58 -7.29
CA ASP A 14 -16.31 31.59 -6.73
C ASP A 14 -15.68 30.79 -5.57
N PHE A 15 -15.46 31.48 -4.46
CA PHE A 15 -14.66 31.00 -3.32
C PHE A 15 -15.19 29.73 -2.65
N LEU A 16 -16.52 29.55 -2.57
CA LEU A 16 -17.14 28.41 -1.89
C LEU A 16 -16.91 27.11 -2.67
N CYS A 17 -17.08 27.14 -3.99
CA CYS A 17 -16.83 26.01 -4.88
C CYS A 17 -15.36 25.54 -4.80
N ASN A 18 -14.41 26.47 -4.78
CA ASN A 18 -12.98 26.12 -4.77
C ASN A 18 -12.53 25.43 -3.48
N LYS A 19 -12.99 25.90 -2.32
CA LYS A 19 -12.64 25.26 -1.04
C LYS A 19 -13.20 23.85 -0.95
N LEU A 20 -14.44 23.64 -1.42
CA LEU A 20 -15.06 22.32 -1.45
C LEU A 20 -14.32 21.38 -2.41
N ILE A 21 -13.97 21.84 -3.62
CA ILE A 21 -13.21 21.04 -4.60
C ILE A 21 -11.82 20.70 -4.06
N ASN A 22 -11.08 21.69 -3.56
CA ASN A 22 -9.75 21.45 -2.99
C ASN A 22 -9.81 20.47 -1.81
N SER A 23 -10.81 20.62 -0.93
CA SER A 23 -11.05 19.66 0.14
C SER A 23 -11.34 18.27 -0.43
N TYR A 24 -12.27 18.15 -1.39
CA TYR A 24 -12.59 16.86 -2.01
C TYR A 24 -11.36 16.19 -2.64
N LEU A 25 -10.54 16.92 -3.39
CA LEU A 25 -9.31 16.38 -3.99
C LEU A 25 -8.33 15.85 -2.93
N ILE A 26 -8.16 16.59 -1.83
CA ILE A 26 -7.33 16.15 -0.68
C ILE A 26 -7.90 14.86 -0.06
N HIS A 27 -9.21 14.63 -0.10
CA HIS A 27 -9.83 13.49 0.59
C HIS A 27 -10.14 12.30 -0.31
N SER A 28 -9.94 12.38 -1.63
CA SER A 28 -10.46 11.37 -2.57
C SER A 28 -9.42 10.76 -3.52
N ASN A 29 -8.13 11.14 -3.42
CA ASN A 29 -7.07 10.66 -4.31
C ASN A 29 -7.44 10.80 -5.80
N LYS A 30 -7.97 11.98 -6.16
CA LYS A 30 -8.43 12.31 -7.53
C LYS A 30 -7.55 13.40 -8.15
N ILE A 31 -7.57 13.46 -9.47
CA ILE A 31 -6.79 14.38 -10.30
C ILE A 31 -7.76 15.36 -10.96
N LEU A 32 -7.49 16.65 -10.82
CA LEU A 32 -8.24 17.69 -11.54
C LEU A 32 -7.52 18.04 -12.83
N LEU A 33 -8.21 17.87 -13.96
CA LEU A 33 -7.73 18.24 -15.29
C LEU A 33 -8.47 19.48 -15.79
N ASP A 34 -7.76 20.28 -16.58
CA ASP A 34 -8.29 21.40 -17.35
C ASP A 34 -8.03 21.12 -18.83
N PHE A 35 -9.10 20.92 -19.60
CA PHE A 35 -9.09 20.88 -21.06
C PHE A 35 -9.44 22.27 -21.59
N PHE A 36 -8.57 22.83 -22.42
CA PHE A 36 -8.65 24.22 -22.88
C PHE A 36 -8.17 24.36 -24.34
N GLU A 37 -8.28 25.55 -24.91
CA GLU A 37 -7.87 25.86 -26.30
C GLU A 37 -8.47 24.88 -27.33
N PHE A 38 -9.79 24.68 -27.27
CA PHE A 38 -10.51 23.90 -28.29
C PHE A 38 -10.44 24.61 -29.64
N GLN A 39 -10.25 23.84 -30.72
CA GLN A 39 -10.20 24.43 -32.07
C GLN A 39 -11.60 24.64 -32.63
N SER A 40 -12.58 23.88 -32.13
CA SER A 40 -13.98 23.97 -32.52
C SER A 40 -14.91 23.64 -31.35
N SER A 41 -16.18 24.06 -31.44
CA SER A 41 -17.22 23.62 -30.50
C SER A 41 -17.46 22.11 -30.57
N ASN A 42 -17.18 21.48 -31.72
CA ASN A 42 -17.30 20.04 -31.90
C ASN A 42 -16.26 19.27 -31.07
N ASP A 43 -15.02 19.77 -30.99
CA ASP A 43 -13.97 19.17 -30.12
C ASP A 43 -14.43 19.15 -28.66
N LYS A 44 -15.10 20.22 -28.22
CA LYS A 44 -15.64 20.34 -26.85
C LYS A 44 -16.73 19.31 -26.59
N LEU A 45 -17.64 19.09 -27.54
CA LEU A 45 -18.67 18.06 -27.46
C LEU A 45 -18.08 16.65 -27.44
N VAL A 46 -17.01 16.38 -28.20
CA VAL A 46 -16.31 15.09 -28.17
C VAL A 46 -15.72 14.81 -26.79
N VAL A 47 -15.11 15.80 -26.13
CA VAL A 47 -14.62 15.61 -24.76
C VAL A 47 -15.77 15.35 -23.81
N ILE A 48 -16.87 16.10 -23.89
CA ILE A 48 -18.06 15.90 -23.04
C ILE A 48 -18.62 14.48 -23.18
N ASP A 49 -18.82 13.98 -24.41
CA ASP A 49 -19.33 12.64 -24.69
C ASP A 49 -18.45 11.54 -24.05
N VAL A 50 -17.12 11.71 -24.13
CA VAL A 50 -16.17 10.81 -23.49
C VAL A 50 -16.28 10.85 -21.97
N LEU A 51 -16.38 12.05 -21.39
CA LEU A 51 -16.49 12.21 -19.95
C LEU A 51 -17.78 11.63 -19.40
N ASP A 52 -18.90 11.78 -20.12
CA ASP A 52 -20.17 11.14 -19.80
C ASP A 52 -20.05 9.61 -19.88
N ARG A 53 -19.37 9.08 -20.92
CA ARG A 53 -19.13 7.64 -21.07
C ARG A 53 -18.39 7.02 -19.89
N ILE A 54 -17.37 7.70 -19.37
CA ILE A 54 -16.59 7.22 -18.22
C ILE A 54 -17.16 7.68 -16.86
N ASN A 55 -18.38 8.23 -16.85
CA ASN A 55 -19.08 8.73 -15.67
C ASN A 55 -18.22 9.68 -14.82
N SER A 56 -17.51 10.60 -15.47
CA SER A 56 -16.67 11.60 -14.79
C SER A 56 -17.46 12.79 -14.28
N ILE A 57 -16.98 13.41 -13.20
CA ILE A 57 -17.53 14.65 -12.68
C ILE A 57 -16.80 15.82 -13.37
N TYR A 58 -17.51 16.62 -14.14
CA TYR A 58 -16.94 17.77 -14.83
C TYR A 58 -17.83 19.01 -14.79
N GLN A 59 -17.21 20.16 -15.05
CA GLN A 59 -17.87 21.44 -15.22
C GLN A 59 -17.28 22.16 -16.43
N THR A 60 -18.15 22.74 -17.25
CA THR A 60 -17.73 23.61 -18.35
C THR A 60 -17.81 25.07 -17.90
N MET A 61 -16.74 25.84 -18.12
CA MET A 61 -16.75 27.30 -17.92
C MET A 61 -16.07 27.97 -19.11
N ASP A 62 -16.72 28.95 -19.73
CA ASP A 62 -16.24 29.64 -20.92
C ASP A 62 -15.75 28.66 -22.02
N GLN A 63 -14.46 28.70 -22.36
CA GLN A 63 -13.83 27.84 -23.37
C GLN A 63 -13.23 26.56 -22.78
N ASP A 64 -13.34 26.34 -21.47
CA ASP A 64 -12.62 25.25 -20.79
C ASP A 64 -13.60 24.17 -20.27
N ILE A 65 -13.04 22.98 -20.02
CA ILE A 65 -13.70 21.88 -19.31
C ILE A 65 -12.79 21.44 -18.17
N PHE A 66 -13.29 21.57 -16.94
CA PHE A 66 -12.65 21.08 -15.73
C PHE A 66 -13.23 19.72 -15.39
N VAL A 67 -12.40 18.70 -15.18
CA VAL A 67 -12.86 17.35 -14.86
C VAL A 67 -12.04 16.72 -13.76
N ILE A 68 -12.72 16.03 -12.85
CA ILE A 68 -12.11 15.24 -11.80
C ILE A 68 -12.10 13.77 -12.23
N VAL A 69 -10.91 13.18 -12.31
CA VAL A 69 -10.70 11.79 -12.72
C VAL A 69 -9.85 11.03 -11.69
N ASP A 70 -9.87 9.70 -11.74
CA ASP A 70 -8.81 8.88 -11.15
C ASP A 70 -7.85 8.31 -12.21
N LEU A 71 -6.86 7.54 -11.76
CA LEU A 71 -5.84 6.95 -12.64
C LEU A 71 -6.44 5.99 -13.69
N PHE A 72 -7.54 5.30 -13.39
CA PHE A 72 -8.18 4.33 -14.29
C PHE A 72 -8.98 5.06 -15.38
N GLN A 73 -9.70 6.10 -15.00
CA GLN A 73 -10.33 7.01 -15.96
C GLN A 73 -9.28 7.69 -16.84
N LEU A 74 -8.13 8.06 -16.27
CA LEU A 74 -7.02 8.63 -17.02
C LEU A 74 -6.44 7.66 -18.05
N ASP A 75 -6.33 6.37 -17.75
CA ASP A 75 -5.93 5.34 -18.71
C ASP A 75 -6.88 5.27 -19.91
N PHE A 76 -8.19 5.31 -19.66
CA PHE A 76 -9.18 5.36 -20.74
C PHE A 76 -8.96 6.60 -21.63
N LEU A 77 -8.79 7.78 -21.04
CA LEU A 77 -8.55 9.02 -21.78
C LEU A 77 -7.25 8.98 -22.60
N ILE A 78 -6.18 8.36 -22.07
CA ILE A 78 -4.91 8.17 -22.77
C ILE A 78 -5.12 7.36 -24.05
N HIS A 79 -5.91 6.29 -24.00
CA HIS A 79 -6.21 5.45 -25.17
C HIS A 79 -7.19 6.08 -26.15
N TYR A 80 -8.11 6.92 -25.66
CA TYR A 80 -9.15 7.51 -26.48
C TYR A 80 -8.64 8.65 -27.38
N PHE A 81 -7.76 9.52 -26.86
CA PHE A 81 -7.38 10.74 -27.55
C PHE A 81 -6.20 10.58 -28.53
N SER A 82 -5.92 11.65 -29.29
CA SER A 82 -4.82 11.70 -30.24
C SER A 82 -3.45 11.62 -29.54
N LYS A 83 -2.43 11.16 -30.28
CA LYS A 83 -1.07 10.90 -29.76
C LYS A 83 -0.47 12.06 -28.94
N ASP A 84 -0.65 13.32 -29.35
CA ASP A 84 -0.12 14.47 -28.59
C ASP A 84 -0.81 14.62 -27.23
N LEU A 85 -2.14 14.48 -27.19
CA LEU A 85 -2.91 14.60 -25.97
C LEU A 85 -2.68 13.40 -25.05
N SER A 86 -2.64 12.18 -25.61
CA SER A 86 -2.29 10.95 -24.90
C SER A 86 -0.93 11.04 -24.22
N ASN A 87 0.09 11.61 -24.86
CA ASN A 87 1.41 11.79 -24.25
C ASN A 87 1.38 12.73 -23.04
N LYS A 88 0.58 13.80 -23.10
CA LYS A 88 0.40 14.74 -21.97
C LYS A 88 -0.35 14.07 -20.82
N LEU A 89 -1.43 13.36 -21.12
CA LEU A 89 -2.20 12.60 -20.14
C LEU A 89 -1.36 11.50 -19.49
N LEU A 90 -0.55 10.77 -20.27
CA LEU A 90 0.38 9.77 -19.75
C LEU A 90 1.41 10.39 -18.80
N LYS A 91 1.97 11.56 -19.14
CA LYS A 91 2.86 12.28 -18.22
C LYS A 91 2.16 12.68 -16.92
N ILE A 92 0.91 13.14 -17.00
CA ILE A 92 0.10 13.44 -15.82
C ILE A 92 -0.14 12.16 -14.99
N LYS A 93 -0.46 11.04 -15.63
CA LYS A 93 -0.64 9.74 -14.96
C LYS A 93 0.62 9.35 -14.21
N LEU A 94 1.76 9.29 -14.89
CA LEU A 94 3.03 8.85 -14.30
C LEU A 94 3.47 9.73 -13.12
N ASN A 95 3.13 11.02 -13.12
CA ASN A 95 3.41 11.94 -12.01
C ASN A 95 2.52 11.73 -10.79
N ASN A 96 1.38 11.04 -10.95
CA ASN A 96 0.43 10.74 -9.89
C ASN A 96 0.44 9.24 -9.51
N CYS A 97 1.19 8.41 -10.23
CA CYS A 97 1.49 7.05 -9.82
C CYS A 97 2.40 7.04 -8.59
N LEU A 98 2.16 6.08 -7.71
CA LEU A 98 2.99 5.79 -6.56
C LEU A 98 3.96 4.68 -6.92
N TYR A 99 5.20 4.85 -6.48
CA TYR A 99 6.26 3.91 -6.74
C TYR A 99 6.88 3.42 -5.44
N TRP A 100 7.31 2.15 -5.45
CA TRP A 100 8.09 1.58 -4.39
C TRP A 100 9.40 1.01 -4.94
N LYS A 101 10.53 1.45 -4.39
CA LYS A 101 11.86 0.98 -4.75
C LYS A 101 12.27 -0.15 -3.83
N ILE A 102 12.58 -1.31 -4.41
CA ILE A 102 13.09 -2.48 -3.71
C ILE A 102 14.39 -2.88 -4.41
N ASN A 103 15.48 -2.94 -3.67
CA ASN A 103 16.82 -3.06 -4.24
C ASN A 103 17.08 -1.94 -5.27
N ASN A 104 17.33 -2.30 -6.52
CA ASN A 104 17.56 -1.38 -7.63
C ASN A 104 16.36 -1.26 -8.58
N GLU A 105 15.23 -1.88 -8.24
CA GLU A 105 14.03 -1.91 -9.07
C GLU A 105 12.95 -0.98 -8.51
N LEU A 106 12.22 -0.33 -9.41
CA LEU A 106 11.15 0.61 -9.09
C LEU A 106 9.81 0.05 -9.56
N PHE A 107 8.92 -0.26 -8.63
CA PHE A 107 7.62 -0.86 -8.87
C PHE A 107 6.54 0.24 -8.93
N ASN A 108 5.81 0.34 -10.04
CA ASN A 108 4.61 1.20 -10.13
C ASN A 108 3.44 0.48 -9.47
N VAL A 109 3.24 0.73 -8.18
CA VAL A 109 2.24 0.02 -7.37
C VAL A 109 0.83 0.61 -7.53
N SER A 110 0.69 1.73 -8.23
CA SER A 110 -0.62 2.25 -8.64
C SER A 110 -1.21 1.48 -9.81
N ASP A 111 -0.38 1.04 -10.76
CA ASP A 111 -0.81 0.24 -11.90
C ASP A 111 -0.82 -1.26 -11.60
N HIS A 112 0.13 -1.70 -10.76
CA HIS A 112 0.28 -3.10 -10.37
C HIS A 112 0.35 -3.20 -8.84
N PRO A 113 -0.81 -3.24 -8.16
CA PRO A 113 -0.87 -3.49 -6.74
C PRO A 113 -0.17 -4.80 -6.40
N LEU A 114 0.59 -4.82 -5.31
CA LEU A 114 1.39 -5.98 -4.91
C LEU A 114 0.68 -6.77 -3.81
N ILE A 115 0.67 -8.09 -3.96
CA ILE A 115 0.26 -9.04 -2.93
C ILE A 115 1.46 -9.42 -2.08
N TYR A 116 1.34 -9.16 -0.79
CA TYR A 116 2.38 -9.33 0.22
C TYR A 116 2.00 -10.52 1.11
N GLY A 117 2.43 -11.71 0.72
CA GLY A 117 2.03 -12.97 1.33
C GLY A 117 2.71 -13.23 2.67
N ILE A 118 1.92 -13.52 3.70
CA ILE A 118 2.43 -13.76 5.06
C ILE A 118 2.90 -15.22 5.21
N LEU A 119 4.14 -15.41 5.60
CA LEU A 119 4.74 -16.69 5.98
C LEU A 119 5.18 -16.67 7.44
N ASN A 120 4.30 -17.10 8.33
CA ASN A 120 4.64 -17.26 9.74
C ASN A 120 5.43 -18.55 9.96
N ILE A 121 6.64 -18.44 10.48
CA ILE A 121 7.47 -19.58 10.85
C ILE A 121 7.13 -19.99 12.28
N THR A 122 6.30 -21.02 12.41
CA THR A 122 6.06 -21.67 13.69
C THR A 122 6.93 -22.92 13.82
N PRO A 123 7.28 -23.35 15.05
CA PRO A 123 8.02 -24.59 15.27
C PRO A 123 7.38 -25.81 14.59
N ASP A 124 6.06 -25.84 14.45
CA ASP A 124 5.35 -26.99 13.89
C ASP A 124 5.27 -26.97 12.35
N SER A 125 5.48 -25.81 11.70
CA SER A 125 5.20 -25.66 10.26
C SER A 125 6.36 -26.05 9.35
N PHE A 126 7.60 -25.86 9.79
CA PHE A 126 8.80 -26.03 8.96
C PHE A 126 9.91 -26.81 9.65
N TYR A 127 9.59 -27.41 10.80
CA TYR A 127 10.50 -28.28 11.51
C TYR A 127 9.86 -29.64 11.77
N ASP A 128 10.62 -30.71 11.55
CA ASP A 128 10.21 -32.09 11.87
C ASP A 128 10.07 -32.24 13.39
N GLY A 129 8.85 -32.03 13.90
CA GLY A 129 8.56 -32.04 15.34
C GLY A 129 9.26 -30.93 16.14
N GLY A 130 9.52 -29.77 15.53
CA GLY A 130 10.12 -28.60 16.20
C GLY A 130 11.65 -28.55 16.26
N GLN A 131 12.35 -29.64 15.88
CA GLN A 131 13.81 -29.74 16.02
C GLN A 131 14.62 -29.52 14.72
N TYR A 132 14.12 -29.90 13.55
CA TYR A 132 14.92 -29.86 12.31
C TYR A 132 14.20 -29.22 11.13
N PHE A 133 14.82 -28.19 10.54
CA PHE A 133 14.35 -27.52 9.32
C PHE A 133 14.03 -28.55 8.22
N SER A 134 12.83 -28.48 7.63
CA SER A 134 12.37 -29.35 6.54
C SER A 134 12.39 -28.59 5.20
N PRO A 135 13.45 -28.75 4.38
CA PRO A 135 13.53 -28.11 3.07
C PRO A 135 12.33 -28.41 2.16
N LYS A 136 11.80 -29.63 2.24
CA LYS A 136 10.69 -30.08 1.40
C LYS A 136 9.41 -29.31 1.72
N ASP A 137 9.06 -29.16 3.00
CA ASP A 137 7.83 -28.47 3.40
C ASP A 137 7.92 -26.97 3.07
N VAL A 138 9.10 -26.36 3.26
CA VAL A 138 9.36 -24.99 2.81
C VAL A 138 9.17 -24.88 1.31
N TYR A 139 9.79 -25.76 0.51
CA TYR A 139 9.66 -25.74 -0.94
C TYR A 139 8.19 -25.84 -1.40
N GLU A 140 7.45 -26.82 -0.87
CA GLU A 140 6.05 -27.02 -1.24
C GLU A 140 5.17 -25.82 -0.86
N HIS A 141 5.40 -25.23 0.32
CA HIS A 141 4.65 -24.08 0.78
C HIS A 141 4.94 -22.83 -0.08
N ILE A 142 6.21 -22.54 -0.34
CA ILE A 142 6.61 -21.40 -1.18
C ILE A 142 6.12 -21.56 -2.61
N ASN A 143 6.21 -22.76 -3.17
CA ASN A 143 5.68 -23.04 -4.51
C ASN A 143 4.15 -22.83 -4.56
N LYS A 144 3.40 -23.20 -3.51
CA LYS A 144 1.96 -22.91 -3.42
C LYS A 144 1.69 -21.39 -3.38
N MET A 145 2.45 -20.61 -2.61
CA MET A 145 2.29 -19.16 -2.54
C MET A 145 2.59 -18.48 -3.89
N ILE A 146 3.63 -18.94 -4.60
CA ILE A 146 3.98 -18.44 -5.94
C ILE A 146 2.88 -18.79 -6.94
N LEU A 147 2.38 -20.03 -6.94
CA LEU A 147 1.28 -20.44 -7.81
C LEU A 147 -0.03 -19.70 -7.52
N ALA A 148 -0.27 -19.30 -6.26
CA ALA A 148 -1.40 -18.46 -5.89
C ALA A 148 -1.24 -16.99 -6.36
N GLY A 149 -0.02 -16.58 -6.75
CA GLY A 149 0.25 -15.28 -7.34
C GLY A 149 0.72 -14.21 -6.34
N THR A 150 1.45 -14.61 -5.28
CA THR A 150 2.13 -13.66 -4.38
C THR A 150 3.26 -12.95 -5.11
N ASP A 151 3.42 -11.65 -4.85
CA ASP A 151 4.53 -10.86 -5.42
C ASP A 151 5.71 -10.80 -4.43
N ILE A 152 5.40 -10.74 -3.13
CA ILE A 152 6.37 -10.71 -2.03
C ILE A 152 6.01 -11.82 -1.03
N ILE A 153 7.01 -12.45 -0.42
CA ILE A 153 6.84 -13.37 0.71
C ILE A 153 7.50 -12.78 1.94
N GLU A 154 6.71 -12.58 2.99
CA GLU A 154 7.18 -12.04 4.27
C GLU A 154 7.36 -13.15 5.29
N ILE A 155 8.55 -13.22 5.86
CA ILE A 155 8.94 -14.23 6.82
C ILE A 155 8.88 -13.61 8.22
N GLY A 156 7.99 -14.14 9.06
CA GLY A 156 7.85 -13.73 10.46
C GLY A 156 8.19 -14.87 11.41
N GLY A 157 9.18 -14.69 12.29
CA GLY A 157 9.57 -15.70 13.29
C GLY A 157 8.82 -15.58 14.62
N GLN A 158 8.22 -14.42 14.88
CA GLN A 158 7.52 -14.07 16.10
C GLN A 158 6.09 -13.62 15.81
N SER A 159 5.13 -14.09 16.61
CA SER A 159 3.76 -13.55 16.59
C SER A 159 3.76 -12.13 17.16
N THR A 160 3.11 -11.18 16.50
CA THR A 160 2.91 -9.81 17.01
C THR A 160 1.49 -9.58 17.55
N ARG A 161 0.68 -10.65 17.63
CA ARG A 161 -0.71 -10.62 18.12
C ARG A 161 -0.76 -10.26 19.61
N PRO A 162 -1.75 -9.51 20.10
CA PRO A 162 -1.90 -9.22 21.52
C PRO A 162 -1.73 -10.44 22.43
N GLY A 163 -0.91 -10.31 23.50
CA GLY A 163 -0.70 -11.37 24.50
C GLY A 163 0.26 -12.50 24.09
N TYR A 164 1.08 -12.30 23.05
CA TYR A 164 2.13 -13.26 22.69
C TYR A 164 3.29 -13.27 23.69
N ASP A 165 3.94 -14.42 23.84
CA ASP A 165 5.22 -14.54 24.53
C ASP A 165 6.34 -14.14 23.57
N GLU A 166 7.12 -13.12 23.96
CA GLU A 166 8.27 -12.66 23.19
C GLU A 166 9.35 -13.74 23.16
N ILE A 167 9.84 -14.07 21.96
CA ILE A 167 10.94 -15.02 21.78
C ILE A 167 12.28 -14.29 21.79
N SER A 168 13.36 -14.99 22.15
CA SER A 168 14.70 -14.39 22.09
C SER A 168 15.11 -14.06 20.65
N VAL A 169 16.04 -13.12 20.50
CA VAL A 169 16.71 -12.80 19.22
C VAL A 169 17.25 -14.07 18.54
N GLU A 170 17.92 -14.93 19.31
CA GLU A 170 18.53 -16.16 18.80
C GLU A 170 17.48 -17.17 18.33
N GLU A 171 16.36 -17.29 19.04
CA GLU A 171 15.26 -18.16 18.61
C GLU A 171 14.59 -17.65 17.33
N GLU A 172 14.40 -16.33 17.20
CA GLU A 172 13.86 -15.73 15.98
C GLU A 172 14.80 -15.93 14.79
N LYS A 173 16.11 -15.69 14.97
CA LYS A 173 17.13 -15.96 13.93
C LYS A 173 17.16 -17.43 13.53
N ARG A 174 17.07 -18.35 14.49
CA ARG A 174 17.01 -19.80 14.24
C ARG A 174 15.80 -20.18 13.37
N ARG A 175 14.69 -19.45 13.52
CA ARG A 175 13.46 -19.61 12.72
C ARG A 175 13.57 -19.02 11.32
N THR A 176 14.03 -17.78 11.21
CA THR A 176 13.89 -17.00 9.97
C THR A 176 15.07 -17.13 9.03
N ILE A 177 16.30 -17.10 9.54
CA ILE A 177 17.52 -17.01 8.71
C ILE A 177 17.73 -18.25 7.82
N PRO A 178 17.55 -19.50 8.30
CA PRO A 178 17.65 -20.67 7.43
C PRO A 178 16.61 -20.69 6.31
N VAL A 179 15.39 -20.21 6.60
CA VAL A 179 14.29 -20.10 5.63
C VAL A 179 14.63 -19.06 4.56
N ILE A 180 15.12 -17.87 4.96
CA ILE A 180 15.58 -16.83 4.03
C ILE A 180 16.64 -17.39 3.08
N LYS A 181 17.71 -18.00 3.62
CA LYS A 181 18.78 -18.63 2.83
C LYS A 181 18.24 -19.63 1.81
N TYR A 182 17.36 -20.50 2.27
CA TYR A 182 16.79 -21.54 1.44
C TYR A 182 15.97 -20.93 0.28
N ILE A 183 15.14 -19.93 0.56
CA ILE A 183 14.28 -19.33 -0.46
C ILE A 183 15.11 -18.51 -1.45
N LYS A 184 16.07 -17.68 -1.00
CA LYS A 184 16.96 -16.94 -1.91
C LYS A 184 17.71 -17.88 -2.86
N HIS A 185 18.12 -19.05 -2.39
CA HIS A 185 18.81 -20.04 -3.22
C HIS A 185 17.89 -20.74 -4.23
N ASN A 186 16.70 -21.20 -3.80
CA ASN A 186 15.83 -22.04 -4.62
C ASN A 186 14.80 -21.25 -5.45
N PHE A 187 14.49 -20.02 -5.04
CA PHE A 187 13.50 -19.13 -5.67
C PHE A 187 14.06 -17.71 -5.84
N PRO A 188 15.17 -17.52 -6.57
CA PRO A 188 15.91 -16.25 -6.63
C PRO A 188 15.16 -15.06 -7.21
N LYS A 189 13.97 -15.28 -7.81
CA LYS A 189 13.10 -14.24 -8.36
C LYS A 189 12.05 -13.74 -7.37
N VAL A 190 11.85 -14.43 -6.25
CA VAL A 190 10.86 -14.05 -5.25
C VAL A 190 11.46 -12.97 -4.36
N LEU A 191 10.73 -11.86 -4.21
CA LEU A 191 11.08 -10.82 -3.25
C LEU A 191 10.76 -11.31 -1.84
N LEU A 192 11.76 -11.23 -0.96
CA LEU A 192 11.61 -11.61 0.44
C LEU A 192 11.57 -10.39 1.34
N ALA A 193 10.68 -10.47 2.33
CA ALA A 193 10.65 -9.54 3.43
C ALA A 193 10.88 -10.25 4.77
N ILE A 194 11.53 -9.56 5.72
CA ILE A 194 11.61 -9.97 7.12
C ILE A 194 10.64 -9.12 7.95
N ASP A 195 9.74 -9.76 8.70
CA ASP A 195 8.87 -9.13 9.71
C ASP A 195 9.55 -9.23 11.07
N SER A 196 10.27 -8.17 11.46
CA SER A 196 10.92 -8.09 12.77
C SER A 196 11.22 -6.65 13.16
N TYR A 197 11.11 -6.37 14.46
CA TYR A 197 11.54 -5.10 15.07
C TYR A 197 12.88 -5.22 15.81
N LYS A 198 13.51 -6.40 15.84
CA LYS A 198 14.77 -6.64 16.57
C LYS A 198 15.97 -6.38 15.68
N GLU A 199 16.86 -5.50 16.13
CA GLU A 199 18.04 -5.05 15.38
C GLU A 199 18.89 -6.21 14.86
N ASP A 200 19.26 -7.14 15.74
CA ASP A 200 20.10 -8.30 15.37
C ASP A 200 19.44 -9.24 14.34
N VAL A 201 18.10 -9.35 14.36
CA VAL A 201 17.35 -10.16 13.39
C VAL A 201 17.36 -9.45 12.03
N ILE A 202 17.09 -8.14 12.02
CA ILE A 202 17.14 -7.29 10.82
C ILE A 202 18.55 -7.33 10.22
N TYR A 203 19.59 -7.14 11.04
CA TYR A 203 20.99 -7.20 10.61
C TYR A 203 21.32 -8.53 9.95
N SER A 204 20.93 -9.64 10.61
CA SER A 204 21.16 -10.99 10.09
C SER A 204 20.43 -11.21 8.77
N ALA A 205 19.18 -10.75 8.63
CA ALA A 205 18.41 -10.90 7.40
C ALA A 205 18.98 -10.04 6.24
N LEU A 206 19.45 -8.83 6.52
CA LEU A 206 20.13 -7.98 5.53
C LEU A 206 21.43 -8.62 5.02
N ASN A 207 22.20 -9.29 5.89
CA ASN A 207 23.40 -10.04 5.49
C ASN A 207 23.10 -11.26 4.61
N GLU A 208 21.84 -11.71 4.56
CA GLU A 208 21.37 -12.77 3.67
C GLU A 208 20.62 -12.23 2.44
N ASP A 209 20.84 -10.94 2.12
CA ASP A 209 20.25 -10.24 0.98
C ASP A 209 18.71 -10.27 0.97
N VAL A 210 18.07 -10.13 2.15
CA VAL A 210 16.61 -9.90 2.20
C VAL A 210 16.25 -8.60 1.47
N ASP A 211 15.18 -8.62 0.69
CA ASP A 211 14.85 -7.53 -0.21
C ASP A 211 14.10 -6.39 0.51
N ILE A 212 13.38 -6.70 1.58
CA ILE A 212 12.52 -5.77 2.32
C ILE A 212 12.63 -6.00 3.83
N VAL A 213 12.59 -4.92 4.62
CA VAL A 213 12.42 -4.98 6.07
C VAL A 213 11.06 -4.39 6.44
N ASN A 214 10.23 -5.18 7.13
CA ASN A 214 9.00 -4.73 7.75
C ASN A 214 9.19 -4.62 9.27
N ASP A 215 9.12 -3.39 9.79
CA ASP A 215 9.29 -3.11 11.21
C ASP A 215 8.01 -2.47 11.77
N ILE A 216 7.35 -3.21 12.64
CA ILE A 216 6.14 -2.76 13.34
C ILE A 216 6.40 -1.53 14.24
N HIS A 217 7.63 -1.27 14.67
CA HIS A 217 7.97 -0.08 15.47
C HIS A 217 8.40 1.12 14.61
N GLY A 218 8.46 0.96 13.29
CA GLY A 218 8.72 2.07 12.37
C GLY A 218 10.15 2.61 12.42
N PHE A 219 11.13 1.70 12.60
CA PHE A 219 12.56 1.98 12.59
C PHE A 219 12.98 2.96 13.69
N ASP A 220 12.40 2.82 14.87
CA ASP A 220 12.48 3.73 16.02
C ASP A 220 13.88 3.97 16.62
N THR A 221 14.91 3.24 16.18
CA THR A 221 16.28 3.37 16.67
C THR A 221 17.26 3.82 15.58
N ASP A 222 18.30 4.55 15.98
CA ASP A 222 19.37 5.01 15.07
C ASP A 222 20.11 3.83 14.41
N GLU A 223 20.25 2.71 15.13
CA GLU A 223 20.93 1.51 14.64
C GLU A 223 20.19 0.87 13.47
N LYS A 224 18.86 0.69 13.57
CA LYS A 224 18.02 0.23 12.45
C LYS A 224 18.16 1.12 11.23
N VAL A 225 18.13 2.43 11.46
CA VAL A 225 18.18 3.43 10.39
C VAL A 225 19.55 3.40 9.70
N HIS A 226 20.64 3.27 10.47
CA HIS A 226 21.99 3.11 9.94
C HIS A 226 22.14 1.84 9.10
N MET A 227 21.62 0.70 9.56
CA MET A 227 21.64 -0.55 8.79
C MET A 227 20.89 -0.40 7.44
N LEU A 228 19.72 0.26 7.46
CA LEU A 228 18.91 0.46 6.27
C LEU A 228 19.52 1.47 5.30
N ALA A 229 20.16 2.52 5.80
CA ALA A 229 20.91 3.48 4.98
C ALA A 229 22.08 2.83 4.22
N ASN A 230 22.70 1.80 4.81
CA ASN A 230 23.79 1.04 4.18
C ASN A 230 23.32 -0.16 3.33
N SER A 231 22.01 -0.38 3.20
CA SER A 231 21.43 -1.43 2.34
C SER A 231 20.62 -0.82 1.19
N ASN A 232 20.13 -1.65 0.27
CA ASN A 232 19.15 -1.25 -0.75
C ASN A 232 17.74 -1.79 -0.48
N ALA A 233 17.49 -2.35 0.70
CA ALA A 233 16.23 -3.01 1.02
C ALA A 233 15.04 -2.02 0.99
N GLY A 234 13.89 -2.47 0.50
CA GLY A 234 12.62 -1.79 0.70
C GLY A 234 12.25 -1.73 2.19
N MET A 235 11.44 -0.76 2.59
CA MET A 235 11.10 -0.48 3.98
C MET A 235 9.59 -0.39 4.13
N VAL A 236 9.03 -1.15 5.07
CA VAL A 236 7.65 -0.98 5.53
C VAL A 236 7.69 -0.27 6.89
N LEU A 237 7.30 1.01 6.88
CA LEU A 237 7.22 1.86 8.06
C LEU A 237 5.82 1.75 8.64
N MET A 238 5.65 1.00 9.73
CA MET A 238 4.35 0.87 10.39
C MET A 238 4.17 1.92 11.48
N HIS A 239 2.92 2.36 11.67
CA HIS A 239 2.50 3.10 12.84
C HIS A 239 2.04 2.14 13.95
N TYR A 240 2.64 2.23 15.13
CA TYR A 240 2.30 1.41 16.29
C TYR A 240 2.08 2.29 17.53
N ASN A 241 0.96 2.09 18.22
CA ASN A 241 0.68 2.78 19.48
C ASN A 241 -0.33 2.02 20.34
N ARG A 242 0.11 1.50 21.49
CA ARG A 242 -0.76 0.86 22.49
C ARG A 242 -1.02 1.69 23.75
N THR A 243 -0.41 2.85 23.88
CA THR A 243 -0.36 3.60 25.16
C THR A 243 -1.19 4.87 25.16
N GLN A 244 -1.33 5.55 24.02
CA GLN A 244 -1.99 6.85 23.93
C GLN A 244 -3.33 6.77 23.20
N ASN A 245 -4.35 7.45 23.73
CA ASN A 245 -5.62 7.64 23.03
C ASN A 245 -5.49 8.76 21.97
N TYR A 246 -6.31 8.70 20.93
CA TYR A 246 -6.38 9.73 19.91
C TYR A 246 -7.61 10.61 20.08
N THR A 247 -7.44 11.92 19.94
CA THR A 247 -8.57 12.82 19.63
C THR A 247 -8.92 12.78 18.14
N ASN A 248 -7.90 12.61 17.29
CA ASN A 248 -8.04 12.46 15.84
C ASN A 248 -6.97 11.50 15.32
N VAL A 249 -7.32 10.21 15.24
CA VAL A 249 -6.39 9.14 14.86
C VAL A 249 -5.75 9.39 13.49
N THR A 250 -6.53 9.86 12.52
CA THR A 250 -6.03 10.10 11.15
C THR A 250 -4.94 11.17 11.12
N ASN A 251 -5.17 12.33 11.74
CA ASN A 251 -4.19 13.41 11.76
C ASN A 251 -2.94 13.02 12.58
N SER A 252 -3.12 12.27 13.67
CA SER A 252 -2.01 11.79 14.47
C SER A 252 -1.11 10.82 13.70
N ILE A 253 -1.69 9.87 12.96
CA ILE A 253 -0.94 8.95 12.09
C ILE A 253 -0.21 9.69 10.96
N ILE A 254 -0.88 10.63 10.29
CA ILE A 254 -0.24 11.47 9.26
C ILE A 254 0.96 12.23 9.84
N ASN A 255 0.81 12.83 11.03
CA ASN A 255 1.89 13.57 11.68
C ASN A 255 3.04 12.66 12.12
N PHE A 256 2.74 11.44 12.58
CA PHE A 256 3.77 10.43 12.88
C PHE A 256 4.58 10.11 11.62
N PHE A 257 3.92 9.76 10.52
CA PHE A 257 4.61 9.41 9.28
C PHE A 257 5.42 10.58 8.73
N LYS A 258 4.90 11.81 8.74
CA LYS A 258 5.68 12.98 8.30
C LYS A 258 6.98 13.13 9.08
N LYS A 259 6.92 13.09 10.42
CA LYS A 259 8.12 13.20 11.27
C LYS A 259 9.11 12.07 11.03
N ARG A 260 8.63 10.83 10.89
CA ARG A 260 9.50 9.67 10.64
C ARG A 260 10.13 9.75 9.25
N LEU A 261 9.37 10.12 8.23
CA LEU A 261 9.86 10.34 6.88
C LEU A 261 10.93 11.44 6.85
N ASP A 262 10.68 12.59 7.48
CA ASP A 262 11.65 13.69 7.56
C ASP A 262 12.98 13.20 8.18
N TYR A 263 12.90 12.48 9.32
CA TYR A 263 14.07 11.92 9.98
C TYR A 263 14.81 10.88 9.11
N LEU A 264 14.11 9.96 8.43
CA LEU A 264 14.76 9.00 7.51
C LEU A 264 15.48 9.71 6.36
N SER A 265 14.91 10.82 5.84
CA SER A 265 15.55 11.62 4.80
C SER A 265 16.80 12.33 5.28
N GLU A 266 16.83 12.81 6.53
CA GLU A 266 18.04 13.39 7.14
C GLU A 266 19.17 12.37 7.21
N GLN A 267 18.84 11.08 7.35
CA GLN A 267 19.79 9.96 7.32
C GLN A 267 20.11 9.46 5.90
N SER A 268 19.77 10.24 4.86
CA SER A 268 20.04 9.92 3.45
C SER A 268 19.35 8.65 2.92
N ILE A 269 18.26 8.21 3.56
CA ILE A 269 17.45 7.11 3.03
C ILE A 269 16.58 7.64 1.88
N ASP A 270 16.68 6.97 0.74
CA ASP A 270 15.84 7.25 -0.43
C ASP A 270 14.37 6.99 -0.09
N PHE A 271 13.58 8.05 -0.11
CA PHE A 271 12.17 8.04 0.18
C PHE A 271 11.34 7.06 -0.66
N SER A 272 11.78 6.77 -1.89
CA SER A 272 11.08 5.83 -2.75
C SER A 272 11.16 4.39 -2.21
N ARG A 273 12.09 4.10 -1.29
CA ARG A 273 12.21 2.79 -0.63
C ARG A 273 11.16 2.55 0.46
N VAL A 274 10.44 3.58 0.89
CA VAL A 274 9.56 3.52 2.07
C VAL A 274 8.09 3.47 1.67
N ILE A 275 7.38 2.43 2.14
CA ILE A 275 5.91 2.37 2.15
C ILE A 275 5.38 2.45 3.57
N LEU A 276 4.10 2.76 3.73
CA LEU A 276 3.50 3.04 5.03
C LEU A 276 2.41 2.04 5.39
N ASP A 277 2.46 1.49 6.61
CA ASP A 277 1.37 0.70 7.18
C ASP A 277 0.71 1.49 8.33
N PRO A 278 -0.53 1.98 8.17
CA PRO A 278 -1.23 2.74 9.21
C PRO A 278 -1.50 1.97 10.52
N GLY A 279 -1.28 0.66 10.57
CA GLY A 279 -1.30 -0.12 11.81
C GLY A 279 -2.69 -0.46 12.31
N VAL A 280 -3.64 -0.80 11.42
CA VAL A 280 -4.98 -1.30 11.81
C VAL A 280 -4.82 -2.47 12.79
N GLY A 281 -5.50 -2.45 13.93
CA GLY A 281 -5.42 -3.48 14.98
C GLY A 281 -4.13 -3.44 15.83
N PHE A 282 -3.24 -2.48 15.58
CA PHE A 282 -2.06 -2.20 16.41
C PHE A 282 -2.19 -0.93 17.25
N LEU A 283 -3.37 -0.30 17.18
CA LEU A 283 -3.77 0.70 18.15
C LEU A 283 -4.17 0.05 19.48
N LYS A 284 -4.56 0.87 20.45
CA LYS A 284 -4.97 0.39 21.76
C LYS A 284 -6.06 -0.70 21.65
N ILE A 285 -5.85 -1.79 22.38
CA ILE A 285 -6.78 -2.91 22.44
C ILE A 285 -7.95 -2.56 23.38
N PRO A 286 -9.21 -2.73 22.97
CA PRO A 286 -9.74 -2.77 21.60
C PRO A 286 -10.64 -1.55 21.34
N ASP A 287 -10.16 -0.57 20.57
CA ASP A 287 -11.05 0.42 19.95
C ASP A 287 -11.26 0.12 18.47
N LYS A 288 -12.27 -0.72 18.20
CA LYS A 288 -12.79 -1.00 16.86
C LYS A 288 -12.95 0.26 15.99
N ASN A 289 -13.34 1.38 16.60
CA ASN A 289 -13.69 2.57 15.83
C ASN A 289 -12.45 3.23 15.26
N ASP A 290 -11.31 3.16 15.95
CA ASP A 290 -10.04 3.65 15.41
C ASP A 290 -9.60 2.79 14.22
N ASP A 291 -9.72 1.47 14.30
CA ASP A 291 -9.46 0.55 13.17
C ASP A 291 -10.31 0.90 11.95
N LEU A 292 -11.63 1.04 12.14
CA LEU A 292 -12.55 1.41 11.08
C LEU A 292 -12.27 2.83 10.54
N THR A 293 -11.85 3.76 11.41
CA THR A 293 -11.48 5.12 11.01
C THR A 293 -10.23 5.11 10.14
N ILE A 294 -9.22 4.28 10.47
CA ILE A 294 -8.04 4.08 9.62
C ILE A 294 -8.46 3.55 8.25
N MET A 295 -9.28 2.49 8.21
CA MET A 295 -9.78 1.92 6.94
C MET A 295 -10.52 2.97 6.09
N ASN A 296 -11.36 3.79 6.72
CA ASN A 296 -12.14 4.85 6.07
C ASN A 296 -11.29 6.01 5.54
N ASN A 297 -10.05 6.18 6.02
CA ASN A 297 -9.22 7.33 5.69
C ASN A 297 -7.96 6.99 4.87
N VAL A 298 -7.92 5.83 4.21
CA VAL A 298 -6.81 5.41 3.33
C VAL A 298 -6.48 6.48 2.28
N SER A 299 -7.48 7.04 1.60
CA SER A 299 -7.30 8.09 0.60
C SER A 299 -6.60 9.34 1.17
N ARG A 300 -6.88 9.71 2.43
CA ARG A 300 -6.22 10.82 3.12
C ARG A 300 -4.76 10.51 3.43
N PHE A 301 -4.41 9.28 3.79
CA PHE A 301 -3.01 8.90 3.98
C PHE A 301 -2.25 9.01 2.66
N VAL A 302 -2.81 8.46 1.57
CA VAL A 302 -2.22 8.54 0.22
C VAL A 302 -1.98 10.00 -0.18
N SER A 303 -3.01 10.84 -0.13
CA SER A 303 -2.91 12.24 -0.59
C SER A 303 -2.00 13.10 0.29
N SER A 304 -1.94 12.84 1.60
CA SER A 304 -1.16 13.64 2.56
C SER A 304 0.31 13.27 2.62
N LEU A 305 0.66 12.05 2.23
CA LEU A 305 2.01 11.47 2.39
C LEU A 305 2.67 11.16 1.05
N ASN A 306 1.89 11.05 -0.04
CA ASN A 306 2.35 10.70 -1.37
C ASN A 306 3.26 9.46 -1.38
N ARG A 307 2.81 8.41 -0.67
CA ARG A 307 3.52 7.12 -0.54
C ARG A 307 2.52 5.96 -0.66
N PRO A 308 2.97 4.79 -1.14
CA PRO A 308 2.15 3.59 -1.11
C PRO A 308 1.70 3.26 0.30
N ILE A 309 0.42 2.90 0.43
CA ILE A 309 -0.20 2.48 1.70
C ILE A 309 -0.45 0.98 1.67
N MET A 310 -0.02 0.31 2.73
CA MET A 310 -0.28 -1.12 2.97
C MET A 310 -1.65 -1.33 3.62
N THR A 311 -2.38 -2.32 3.12
CA THR A 311 -3.58 -2.91 3.73
C THR A 311 -3.17 -4.20 4.43
N ALA A 312 -2.94 -4.14 5.73
CA ALA A 312 -2.56 -5.29 6.55
C ALA A 312 -3.69 -5.64 7.53
N ILE A 313 -4.81 -6.18 7.03
CA ILE A 313 -6.01 -6.44 7.86
C ILE A 313 -6.45 -7.91 7.89
N SER A 314 -5.72 -8.78 7.19
CA SER A 314 -6.08 -10.18 7.01
C SER A 314 -6.34 -10.90 8.33
N ARG A 315 -7.59 -11.36 8.51
CA ARG A 315 -8.11 -12.10 9.68
C ARG A 315 -7.96 -11.37 11.04
N LYS A 316 -7.86 -10.03 11.06
CA LYS A 316 -7.72 -9.23 12.29
C LYS A 316 -8.99 -9.18 13.14
N GLY A 317 -8.83 -8.80 14.42
CA GLY A 317 -9.85 -8.87 15.47
C GLY A 317 -11.05 -7.93 15.32
N PHE A 318 -11.03 -6.94 14.42
CA PHE A 318 -12.19 -6.08 14.19
C PHE A 318 -13.43 -6.88 13.75
N SER A 319 -13.23 -7.99 13.03
CA SER A 319 -14.32 -8.88 12.60
C SER A 319 -14.95 -9.65 13.76
N GLU A 320 -14.14 -10.02 14.77
CA GLU A 320 -14.62 -10.60 16.03
C GLU A 320 -15.50 -9.59 16.78
N GLN A 321 -15.04 -8.34 16.87
CA GLN A 321 -15.75 -7.28 17.59
C GLN A 321 -17.04 -6.82 16.88
N LEU A 322 -17.14 -7.00 15.56
CA LEU A 322 -18.35 -6.68 14.78
C LEU A 322 -19.34 -7.83 14.75
N PHE A 323 -18.86 -9.05 14.55
CA PHE A 323 -19.68 -10.17 14.11
C PHE A 323 -19.52 -11.43 14.98
N GLY A 324 -18.61 -11.43 15.96
CA GLY A 324 -18.32 -12.60 16.79
C GLY A 324 -17.62 -13.73 16.03
N LEU A 325 -16.93 -13.42 14.92
CA LEU A 325 -16.27 -14.44 14.08
C LEU A 325 -14.95 -14.93 14.67
N ASP A 326 -14.81 -16.26 14.71
CA ASP A 326 -13.53 -16.94 14.93
C ASP A 326 -12.55 -16.64 13.80
N LYS A 327 -11.25 -16.78 14.07
CA LYS A 327 -10.20 -16.34 13.13
C LYS A 327 -10.34 -16.92 11.72
N ASP A 328 -10.73 -18.18 11.63
CA ASP A 328 -10.80 -18.90 10.35
C ASP A 328 -12.05 -18.55 9.53
N ASP A 329 -13.06 -17.95 10.17
CA ASP A 329 -14.30 -17.50 9.51
C ASP A 329 -14.23 -16.04 9.05
N ARG A 330 -13.09 -15.36 9.23
CA ARG A 330 -12.92 -13.93 8.94
C ARG A 330 -12.59 -13.62 7.47
N LEU A 331 -12.45 -14.62 6.61
CA LEU A 331 -12.09 -14.40 5.21
C LEU A 331 -13.11 -13.51 4.47
N PRO A 332 -14.44 -13.76 4.53
CA PRO A 332 -15.40 -12.90 3.84
C PRO A 332 -15.36 -11.44 4.31
N SER A 333 -15.30 -11.21 5.63
CA SER A 333 -15.22 -9.85 6.18
C SER A 333 -13.89 -9.17 5.85
N THR A 334 -12.80 -9.93 5.81
CA THR A 334 -11.48 -9.47 5.37
C THR A 334 -11.53 -8.99 3.92
N LEU A 335 -12.04 -9.79 2.99
CA LEU A 335 -12.10 -9.43 1.56
C LEU A 335 -12.98 -8.19 1.33
N VAL A 336 -14.09 -8.05 2.05
CA VAL A 336 -14.93 -6.84 1.96
C VAL A 336 -14.14 -5.61 2.41
N ALA A 337 -13.47 -5.67 3.55
CA ALA A 337 -12.67 -4.55 4.04
C ALA A 337 -11.44 -4.25 3.16
N GLU A 338 -10.78 -5.28 2.62
CA GLU A 338 -9.67 -5.15 1.68
C GLU A 338 -10.13 -4.47 0.39
N SER A 339 -11.28 -4.87 -0.16
CA SER A 339 -11.85 -4.25 -1.37
C SER A 339 -12.16 -2.76 -1.14
N TYR A 340 -12.68 -2.41 0.03
CA TYR A 340 -12.94 -1.01 0.38
C TYR A 340 -11.64 -0.19 0.43
N MET A 341 -10.62 -0.67 1.15
CA MET A 341 -9.33 0.03 1.26
C MET A 341 -8.59 0.13 -0.08
N PHE A 342 -8.68 -0.91 -0.90
CA PHE A 342 -8.12 -0.94 -2.25
C PHE A 342 -8.74 0.17 -3.13
N LEU A 343 -10.06 0.30 -3.11
CA LEU A 343 -10.77 1.34 -3.86
C LEU A 343 -10.46 2.76 -3.35
N GLN A 344 -10.05 2.91 -2.09
CA GLN A 344 -9.57 4.17 -1.52
C GLN A 344 -8.12 4.50 -1.90
N GLY A 345 -7.40 3.58 -2.57
CA GLY A 345 -6.08 3.81 -3.13
C GLY A 345 -4.93 3.11 -2.41
N SER A 346 -5.18 2.13 -1.54
CA SER A 346 -4.08 1.28 -1.05
C SER A 346 -3.48 0.45 -2.21
N ASN A 347 -2.17 0.19 -2.13
CA ASN A 347 -1.42 -0.39 -3.24
C ASN A 347 -0.76 -1.72 -2.91
N ILE A 348 -0.64 -2.04 -1.62
CA ILE A 348 0.01 -3.26 -1.13
C ILE A 348 -0.98 -3.95 -0.22
N ILE A 349 -1.28 -5.23 -0.46
CA ILE A 349 -2.23 -5.98 0.37
C ILE A 349 -1.51 -7.14 1.05
N ARG A 350 -1.37 -7.05 2.38
CA ARG A 350 -0.67 -8.03 3.22
C ARG A 350 -1.64 -9.09 3.75
N VAL A 351 -1.52 -10.32 3.25
CA VAL A 351 -2.59 -11.34 3.35
C VAL A 351 -2.09 -12.75 3.66
N HIS A 352 -2.97 -13.55 4.28
CA HIS A 352 -2.82 -15.01 4.37
C HIS A 352 -3.46 -15.70 3.13
N ASP A 353 -4.56 -15.15 2.64
CA ASP A 353 -5.45 -15.77 1.63
C ASP A 353 -5.14 -15.23 0.22
N ILE A 354 -3.95 -15.56 -0.31
CA ILE A 354 -3.37 -14.98 -1.54
C ILE A 354 -4.28 -15.15 -2.76
N ASN A 355 -4.82 -16.34 -2.99
CA ASN A 355 -5.60 -16.66 -4.18
C ASN A 355 -6.90 -15.83 -4.25
N GLU A 356 -7.59 -15.72 -3.12
CA GLU A 356 -8.82 -14.95 -2.98
C GLU A 356 -8.56 -13.46 -3.14
N THR A 357 -7.48 -12.94 -2.54
CA THR A 357 -7.08 -11.54 -2.73
C THR A 357 -6.69 -11.27 -4.19
N LYS A 358 -6.05 -12.21 -4.90
CA LYS A 358 -5.76 -12.07 -6.35
C LYS A 358 -7.03 -11.98 -7.18
N GLN A 359 -8.04 -12.80 -6.87
CA GLN A 359 -9.35 -12.75 -7.53
C GLN A 359 -10.05 -11.41 -7.26
N LEU A 360 -10.00 -10.92 -6.01
CA LEU A 360 -10.52 -9.61 -5.62
C LEU A 360 -9.91 -8.48 -6.45
N ILE A 361 -8.57 -8.38 -6.50
CA ILE A 361 -7.88 -7.31 -7.25
C ILE A 361 -8.27 -7.38 -8.73
N LYS A 362 -8.19 -8.56 -9.34
CA LYS A 362 -8.51 -8.76 -10.75
C LYS A 362 -9.96 -8.33 -11.07
N LEU A 363 -10.92 -8.68 -10.22
CA LEU A 363 -12.31 -8.32 -10.41
C LEU A 363 -12.50 -6.79 -10.31
N LEU A 364 -11.94 -6.16 -9.27
CA LEU A 364 -12.08 -4.71 -9.08
C LEU A 364 -11.42 -3.92 -10.22
N ASP A 365 -10.23 -4.30 -10.67
CA ASP A 365 -9.57 -3.67 -11.81
C ASP A 365 -10.40 -3.82 -13.09
N THR A 366 -10.94 -5.01 -13.35
CA THR A 366 -11.80 -5.26 -14.51
C THR A 366 -13.06 -4.39 -14.49
N ILE A 367 -13.68 -4.22 -13.33
CA ILE A 367 -14.86 -3.34 -13.17
C ILE A 367 -14.47 -1.87 -13.44
N ARG A 368 -13.36 -1.40 -12.87
CA ARG A 368 -12.91 -0.01 -13.03
C ARG A 368 -12.50 0.35 -14.46
N GLN A 369 -12.11 -0.65 -15.25
CA GLN A 369 -11.69 -0.50 -16.66
C GLN A 369 -12.81 -0.83 -17.66
N SER A 370 -14.06 -0.97 -17.22
CA SER A 370 -15.17 -1.48 -18.05
C SER A 370 -15.77 -0.50 -19.06
N TYR A 371 -15.26 0.73 -19.16
CA TYR A 371 -15.82 1.80 -20.00
C TYR A 371 -15.45 1.70 -21.48
#